data_AF-A0A3M1DYM4-F1
#
_entry.id   AF-A0A3M1DYM4-F1
#
_cell.length_a   1.000
_cell.length_b   1.000
_cell.length_c   1.000
_cell.angle_alpha   90.00
_cell.angle_beta   90.00
_cell.angle_gamma   90.00
#
_symmetry.space_group_name_H-M   'P 1'
#
loop_
_entity.id
_entity.type
_entity.pdbx_description
1 polymer ?
#
loop_
_entity_poly.entity_id
_entity_poly.type
_entity_poly.pdbx_seq_one_letter_code
_entity_poly.pdbx_strand_id
1 'polypeptide(L)'
;WRGLHVVHYQNSPYGNLCVVENEGQYIFFQDGVPELITPVPDLPFVEEFVHLPLLAHPEPRRLLILGGGAGGVIYEALKHPSVEAVEYEELDPLLIELIRKFSTSLTESELNDRRVRIQHIDGRMYLQTARRTYDLILVGITEPSTLQTNRFFTREFFQLARARLNRGGILVLGLPGSLTYTTEELADLNSSIFHTLKGVFPYVRAIPGEGTNLFLASDSAGVLSVDKEQVVERLRQRNIRAEVVIPWYIEQKLHPGWQEWFDRFVDGRSQRINSDFRPVGVFYSVAHWSALFAPFLRGLLRQLEKVNLWAPAALLVVALLCTFLALWSKRRRSLRAGVLFAVITTGLAGMLFDLTLIFAFQSVYGYVFSWIGLLVAAFMAGAACGALLVSRALERIQNSFPLFLKTELSIMGFAVACPLVLLAVHAFLERVNASLLSRWLFLALSFTGGLLISAQFPLANHLLLKERGGFTPTAGLLYASDLLGGWLGGVIGAVVLLPLLGLLDTGIAVALLKLSSFAVIMWVRQRL
;
A
#
# COMPACT_ATOMS: atom_id res chain seq x y z
N TRP A 1 -14.32 20.34 7.67
CA TRP A 1 -14.05 21.72 7.22
C TRP A 1 -14.70 22.82 8.07
N ARG A 2 -15.08 22.60 9.36
CA ARG A 2 -15.66 23.69 10.18
C ARG A 2 -14.61 24.76 10.46
N GLY A 3 -14.95 26.03 10.26
CA GLY A 3 -14.04 27.16 10.51
C GLY A 3 -13.07 27.50 9.38
N LEU A 4 -13.12 26.78 8.26
CA LEU A 4 -12.28 27.04 7.07
C LEU A 4 -13.14 27.64 5.95
N HIS A 5 -12.59 28.57 5.17
CA HIS A 5 -13.25 29.14 4.01
C HIS A 5 -13.04 28.22 2.79
N VAL A 6 -13.94 27.24 2.65
CA VAL A 6 -13.91 26.28 1.53
C VAL A 6 -14.44 26.95 0.26
N VAL A 7 -13.58 27.13 -0.74
CA VAL A 7 -13.93 27.76 -2.02
C VAL A 7 -14.28 26.74 -3.10
N HIS A 8 -13.85 25.48 -2.95
CA HIS A 8 -14.24 24.39 -3.84
C HIS A 8 -14.20 23.04 -3.13
N TYR A 9 -15.12 22.13 -3.48
CA TYR A 9 -15.13 20.75 -3.01
C TYR A 9 -15.69 19.85 -4.10
N GLN A 10 -14.96 18.80 -4.49
CA GLN A 10 -15.36 17.89 -5.57
C GLN A 10 -14.69 16.52 -5.43
N ASN A 11 -15.40 15.47 -5.84
CA ASN A 11 -14.87 14.10 -5.88
C ASN A 11 -14.40 13.76 -7.30
N SER A 12 -13.23 13.15 -7.41
CA SER A 12 -12.73 12.49 -8.62
C SER A 12 -12.82 10.97 -8.47
N PRO A 13 -12.55 10.18 -9.53
CA PRO A 13 -12.39 8.73 -9.40
C PRO A 13 -11.21 8.30 -8.50
N TYR A 14 -10.30 9.22 -8.19
CA TYR A 14 -9.07 8.96 -7.44
C TYR A 14 -9.17 9.35 -5.97
N GLY A 15 -10.00 10.34 -5.63
CA GLY A 15 -10.20 10.79 -4.25
C GLY A 15 -11.09 12.03 -4.16
N ASN A 16 -11.14 12.63 -2.97
CA ASN A 16 -11.77 13.91 -2.75
C ASN A 16 -10.75 15.06 -2.86
N LEU A 17 -11.10 16.12 -3.58
CA LEU A 17 -10.35 17.36 -3.65
C LEU A 17 -11.13 18.51 -3.02
N CYS A 18 -10.47 19.25 -2.14
CA CYS A 18 -11.01 20.41 -1.44
C CYS A 18 -10.02 21.58 -1.53
N VAL A 19 -10.50 22.76 -1.88
CA VAL A 19 -9.69 23.98 -1.92
C VAL A 19 -10.19 24.91 -0.83
N VAL A 20 -9.29 25.28 0.06
CA VAL A 20 -9.52 26.25 1.13
C VAL A 20 -8.75 27.51 0.80
N GLU A 21 -9.40 28.65 0.94
CA GLU A 21 -8.75 29.95 0.91
C GLU A 21 -8.49 30.42 2.34
N ASN A 22 -7.29 30.92 2.61
CA ASN A 22 -6.95 31.56 3.88
C ASN A 22 -6.02 32.74 3.64
N GLU A 23 -6.48 33.96 3.94
CA GLU A 23 -5.67 35.20 3.82
C GLU A 23 -4.97 35.37 2.46
N GLY A 24 -5.65 34.98 1.37
CA GLY A 24 -5.11 35.05 0.00
C GLY A 24 -4.21 33.88 -0.41
N GLN A 25 -4.05 32.87 0.45
CA GLN A 25 -3.43 31.60 0.11
C GLN A 25 -4.49 30.55 -0.23
N TYR A 26 -4.22 29.73 -1.24
CA TYR A 26 -5.03 28.55 -1.56
C TYR A 26 -4.31 27.29 -1.10
N ILE A 27 -5.00 26.51 -0.27
CA ILE A 27 -4.54 25.20 0.21
C ILE A 27 -5.40 24.13 -0.46
N PHE A 28 -4.75 23.23 -1.19
CA PHE A 28 -5.40 22.11 -1.86
C PHE A 28 -5.24 20.88 -0.98
N PHE A 29 -6.37 20.26 -0.63
CA PHE A 29 -6.40 19.04 0.14
C PHE A 29 -6.85 17.89 -0.74
N GLN A 30 -6.15 16.77 -0.65
CA GLN A 30 -6.53 15.48 -1.20
C GLN A 30 -6.87 14.51 -0.07
N ASP A 31 -8.10 14.01 -0.04
CA ASP A 31 -8.62 13.13 1.02
C ASP A 31 -8.39 13.66 2.45
N GLY A 32 -8.40 14.99 2.59
CA GLY A 32 -8.19 15.69 3.86
C GLY A 32 -6.72 15.93 4.24
N VAL A 33 -5.76 15.49 3.43
CA VAL A 33 -4.33 15.76 3.59
C VAL A 33 -3.94 16.96 2.71
N PRO A 34 -3.24 17.99 3.23
CA PRO A 34 -2.73 19.08 2.41
C PRO A 34 -1.71 18.56 1.39
N GLU A 35 -1.95 18.84 0.11
CA GLU A 35 -1.07 18.44 -1.00
C GLU A 35 -0.15 19.60 -1.42
N LEU A 36 -0.71 20.80 -1.60
CA LEU A 36 0.06 21.99 -1.95
C LEU A 36 -0.60 23.28 -1.43
N ILE A 37 0.24 24.29 -1.24
CA ILE A 37 -0.12 25.64 -0.76
C ILE A 37 0.44 26.66 -1.75
N THR A 38 -0.39 27.62 -2.18
CA THR A 38 0.01 28.69 -3.10
C THR A 38 -0.48 30.05 -2.60
N PRO A 39 0.17 31.17 -2.96
CA PRO A 39 1.37 31.31 -3.79
C PRO A 39 2.69 30.97 -3.09
N VAL A 40 2.70 30.85 -1.76
CA VAL A 40 3.92 30.60 -0.97
C VAL A 40 3.91 29.14 -0.50
N PRO A 41 4.71 28.25 -1.12
CA PRO A 41 4.76 26.85 -0.73
C PRO A 41 5.66 26.63 0.49
N ASP A 42 5.79 25.37 0.91
CA ASP A 42 6.81 24.95 1.89
C ASP A 42 8.21 25.04 1.24
N LEU A 43 8.76 26.27 1.24
CA LEU A 43 10.03 26.58 0.59
C LEU A 43 11.19 25.69 1.07
N PRO A 44 11.38 25.42 2.38
CA PRO A 44 12.40 24.48 2.83
C PRO A 44 12.27 23.10 2.20
N PHE A 45 11.07 22.53 2.18
CA PHE A 45 10.84 21.22 1.55
C PHE A 45 11.10 21.26 0.04
N VAL A 46 10.47 22.21 -0.66
CA VAL A 46 10.53 22.30 -2.12
C VAL A 46 11.96 22.54 -2.61
N GLU A 47 12.66 23.53 -2.03
CA GLU A 47 14.02 23.84 -2.46
C GLU A 47 15.00 22.71 -2.13
N GLU A 48 14.87 22.03 -0.98
CA GLU A 48 15.70 20.86 -0.67
C GLU A 48 15.45 19.71 -1.63
N PHE A 49 14.17 19.39 -1.88
CA PHE A 49 13.76 18.29 -2.74
C PHE A 49 14.18 18.49 -4.19
N VAL A 50 14.34 19.74 -4.64
CA VAL A 50 14.72 20.09 -6.01
C VAL A 50 16.22 20.42 -6.13
N HIS A 51 16.72 21.40 -5.40
CA HIS A 51 18.05 21.94 -5.65
C HIS A 51 19.15 20.97 -5.23
N LEU A 52 19.04 20.27 -4.09
CA LEU A 52 20.07 19.32 -3.66
C LEU A 52 20.34 18.24 -4.72
N PRO A 53 19.34 17.52 -5.27
CA PRO A 53 19.58 16.53 -6.31
C PRO A 53 19.97 17.14 -7.65
N LEU A 54 19.37 18.25 -8.08
CA LEU A 54 19.73 18.86 -9.36
C LEU A 54 21.16 19.42 -9.32
N LEU A 55 21.62 19.93 -8.18
CA LEU A 55 23.01 20.37 -7.98
C LEU A 55 23.96 19.19 -7.79
N ALA A 56 23.51 18.04 -7.29
CA ALA A 56 24.30 16.80 -7.25
C ALA A 56 24.59 16.24 -8.67
N HIS A 57 23.67 16.43 -9.62
CA HIS A 57 23.87 16.08 -11.02
C HIS A 57 24.75 17.14 -11.74
N PRO A 58 25.73 16.76 -12.59
CA PRO A 58 26.63 17.71 -13.25
C PRO A 58 25.92 18.68 -14.19
N GLU A 59 24.93 18.20 -14.94
CA GLU A 59 24.18 19.02 -15.90
C GLU A 59 22.79 18.41 -16.14
N PRO A 60 21.79 18.67 -15.27
CA PRO A 60 20.46 18.09 -15.41
C PRO A 60 19.69 18.76 -16.56
N ARG A 61 19.25 17.99 -17.55
CA ARG A 61 18.52 18.50 -18.74
C ARG A 61 17.09 18.02 -18.81
N ARG A 62 16.83 16.75 -18.51
CA ARG A 62 15.50 16.14 -18.57
C ARG A 62 15.06 15.62 -17.22
N LEU A 63 13.94 16.14 -16.74
CA LEU A 63 13.35 15.79 -15.46
C LEU A 63 12.03 15.07 -15.68
N LEU A 64 11.78 14.04 -14.87
CA LEU A 64 10.47 13.42 -14.70
C LEU A 64 10.02 13.65 -13.26
N ILE A 65 8.84 14.22 -13.07
CA ILE A 65 8.21 14.43 -11.76
C ILE A 65 6.97 13.55 -11.69
N LEU A 66 6.92 12.69 -10.67
CA LEU A 66 5.82 11.76 -10.43
C LEU A 66 5.01 12.24 -9.23
N GLY A 67 3.86 12.87 -9.47
CA GLY A 67 3.07 13.55 -8.42
C GLY A 67 3.80 14.72 -7.76
N GLY A 68 3.08 15.54 -6.99
CA GLY A 68 3.67 16.60 -6.15
C GLY A 68 4.52 17.63 -6.89
N GLY A 69 4.28 17.86 -8.18
CA GLY A 69 5.09 18.74 -9.02
C GLY A 69 4.63 20.20 -9.03
N ALA A 70 3.31 20.41 -9.13
CA ALA A 70 2.73 21.74 -9.12
C ALA A 70 2.75 22.35 -7.70
N GLY A 71 2.82 23.68 -7.62
CA GLY A 71 2.91 24.39 -6.36
C GLY A 71 4.34 24.59 -5.86
N GLY A 72 5.36 24.55 -6.74
CA GLY A 72 6.71 24.99 -6.38
C GLY A 72 7.84 24.11 -6.91
N VAL A 73 7.66 22.79 -6.96
CA VAL A 73 8.72 21.86 -7.39
C VAL A 73 9.12 22.13 -8.85
N ILE A 74 8.13 22.29 -9.74
CA ILE A 74 8.39 22.66 -11.14
C ILE A 74 9.01 24.06 -11.21
N TYR A 75 8.45 25.03 -10.49
CA TYR A 75 8.98 26.40 -10.45
C TYR A 75 10.47 26.45 -10.08
N GLU A 76 10.87 25.77 -9.01
CA GLU A 76 12.27 25.70 -8.57
C GLU A 76 13.16 24.94 -9.56
N ALA A 77 12.65 23.87 -10.16
CA ALA A 77 13.40 23.10 -11.16
C ALA A 77 13.71 23.96 -12.40
N LEU A 78 12.76 24.81 -12.82
CA LEU A 78 12.89 25.70 -13.96
C LEU A 78 13.93 26.81 -13.77
N LYS A 79 14.35 27.10 -12.53
CA LYS A 79 15.46 28.03 -12.23
C LYS A 79 16.82 27.48 -12.67
N HIS A 80 16.96 26.17 -12.89
CA HIS A 80 18.19 25.58 -13.40
C HIS A 80 18.32 25.82 -14.91
N PRO A 81 19.32 26.58 -15.40
CA PRO A 81 19.42 26.93 -16.81
C PRO A 81 19.64 25.74 -17.76
N SER A 82 20.20 24.65 -17.25
CA SER A 82 20.42 23.43 -18.02
C SER A 82 19.14 22.63 -18.27
N VAL A 83 18.06 22.89 -17.53
CA VAL A 83 16.80 22.14 -17.67
C VAL A 83 16.12 22.53 -18.97
N GLU A 84 16.04 21.55 -19.88
CA GLU A 84 15.44 21.66 -21.22
C GLU A 84 13.99 21.17 -21.24
N ALA A 85 13.66 20.14 -20.44
CA ALA A 85 12.34 19.54 -20.40
C ALA A 85 11.99 19.01 -19.01
N VAL A 86 10.76 19.27 -18.58
CA VAL A 86 10.13 18.74 -17.37
C VAL A 86 8.88 17.99 -17.79
N GLU A 87 8.87 16.69 -17.58
CA GLU A 87 7.66 15.87 -17.72
C GLU A 87 7.04 15.69 -16.35
N TYR A 88 5.79 16.14 -16.20
CA TYR A 88 5.06 16.05 -14.95
C TYR A 88 3.86 15.12 -15.15
N GLU A 89 3.90 13.99 -14.46
CA GLU A 89 2.86 12.97 -14.48
C GLU A 89 2.00 13.16 -13.23
N GLU A 90 0.76 13.59 -13.46
CA GLU A 90 -0.25 13.76 -12.41
C GLU A 90 -1.39 12.78 -12.65
N LEU A 91 -1.77 12.02 -11.61
CA LEU A 91 -2.81 11.00 -11.72
C LEU A 91 -4.19 11.64 -11.89
N ASP A 92 -4.48 12.68 -11.10
CA ASP A 92 -5.80 13.30 -11.06
C ASP A 92 -5.87 14.57 -11.91
N PRO A 93 -6.53 14.55 -13.09
CA PRO A 93 -6.68 15.76 -13.90
C PRO A 93 -7.46 16.86 -13.17
N LEU A 94 -8.35 16.50 -12.23
CA LEU A 94 -9.12 17.49 -11.49
C LEU A 94 -8.20 18.36 -10.62
N LEU A 95 -7.08 17.85 -10.11
CA LEU A 95 -6.13 18.65 -9.34
C LEU A 95 -5.56 19.79 -10.21
N ILE A 96 -5.10 19.47 -11.43
CA ILE A 96 -4.55 20.46 -12.36
C ILE A 96 -5.63 21.47 -12.82
N GLU A 97 -6.86 21.01 -13.04
CA GLU A 97 -7.99 21.90 -13.34
C GLU A 97 -8.25 22.90 -12.21
N LEU A 98 -8.21 22.44 -10.95
CA LEU A 98 -8.42 23.31 -9.79
C LEU A 98 -7.25 24.26 -9.58
N ILE A 99 -6.00 23.84 -9.79
CA ILE A 99 -4.84 24.72 -9.71
C ILE A 99 -4.95 25.84 -10.76
N ARG A 100 -5.42 25.52 -11.98
CA ARG A 100 -5.66 26.52 -13.03
C ARG A 100 -6.84 27.44 -12.71
N LYS A 101 -7.87 26.93 -12.04
CA LYS A 101 -9.04 27.73 -11.61
C LYS A 101 -8.69 28.71 -10.50
N PHE A 102 -7.84 28.30 -9.56
CA PHE A 102 -7.34 29.11 -8.44
C PHE A 102 -5.86 29.45 -8.67
N SER A 103 -5.56 30.01 -9.84
CA SER A 103 -4.20 30.29 -10.24
C SER A 103 -3.58 31.42 -9.42
N THR A 104 -2.28 31.28 -9.20
CA THR A 104 -1.40 32.27 -8.60
C THR A 104 -0.22 32.53 -9.53
N SER A 105 0.53 33.61 -9.32
CA SER A 105 1.73 33.94 -10.10
C SER A 105 2.74 32.77 -10.17
N LEU A 106 2.90 32.02 -9.08
CA LEU A 106 3.72 30.81 -9.03
C LEU A 106 3.21 29.76 -10.02
N THR A 107 1.94 29.35 -9.89
CA THR A 107 1.34 28.28 -10.72
C THR A 107 1.21 28.68 -12.19
N GLU A 108 0.98 29.96 -12.48
CA GLU A 108 0.92 30.48 -13.84
C GLU A 108 2.28 30.43 -14.52
N SER A 109 3.34 30.74 -13.78
CA SER A 109 4.71 30.71 -14.31
C SER A 109 5.19 29.28 -14.57
N GLU A 110 4.88 28.33 -13.68
CA GLU A 110 5.35 26.95 -13.80
C GLU A 110 4.52 26.14 -14.82
N LEU A 111 3.19 26.20 -14.78
CA LEU A 111 2.33 25.34 -15.60
C LEU A 111 2.21 25.78 -17.07
N ASN A 112 2.62 27.02 -17.37
CA ASN A 112 2.62 27.56 -18.73
C ASN A 112 4.03 27.66 -19.35
N ASP A 113 5.11 27.27 -18.64
CA ASP A 113 6.46 27.26 -19.23
C ASP A 113 6.51 26.21 -20.36
N ARG A 114 7.03 26.61 -21.51
CA ARG A 114 7.17 25.76 -22.71
C ARG A 114 7.99 24.48 -22.50
N ARG A 115 8.82 24.43 -21.45
CA ARG A 115 9.63 23.28 -21.05
C ARG A 115 8.82 22.23 -20.28
N VAL A 116 7.65 22.59 -19.77
CA VAL A 116 6.82 21.74 -18.93
C VAL A 116 5.76 21.03 -19.77
N ARG A 117 5.69 19.71 -19.63
CA ARG A 117 4.65 18.87 -20.24
C ARG A 117 3.92 18.11 -19.16
N ILE A 118 2.66 18.45 -18.97
CA ILE A 118 1.76 17.81 -18.01
C ILE A 118 1.04 16.65 -18.70
N GLN A 119 1.03 15.49 -18.08
CA GLN A 119 0.32 14.29 -18.55
C GLN A 119 -0.56 13.74 -17.43
N HIS A 120 -1.79 13.39 -17.78
CA HIS A 120 -2.77 12.84 -16.83
C HIS A 120 -2.73 11.30 -16.84
N ILE A 121 -1.74 10.73 -16.17
CA ILE A 121 -1.48 9.28 -16.14
C ILE A 121 -0.77 8.89 -14.84
N ASP A 122 -1.02 7.66 -14.38
CA ASP A 122 -0.26 7.07 -13.27
C ASP A 122 1.24 7.03 -13.61
N GLY A 123 2.06 7.64 -12.74
CA GLY A 123 3.51 7.76 -12.97
C GLY A 123 4.25 6.42 -13.10
N ARG A 124 3.77 5.37 -12.45
CA ARG A 124 4.33 4.02 -12.57
C ARG A 124 3.91 3.39 -13.91
N MET A 125 2.66 3.54 -14.33
CA MET A 125 2.20 3.13 -15.66
C MET A 125 2.94 3.88 -16.78
N TYR A 126 3.22 5.17 -16.58
CA TYR A 126 4.02 5.96 -17.50
C TYR A 126 5.41 5.36 -17.68
N LEU A 127 6.14 5.09 -16.59
CA LEU A 127 7.49 4.50 -16.67
C LEU A 127 7.53 3.14 -17.38
N GLN A 128 6.47 2.32 -17.29
CA GLN A 128 6.34 1.04 -18.01
C GLN A 128 6.32 1.26 -19.54
N THR A 129 5.60 2.27 -19.99
CA THR A 129 5.35 2.53 -21.42
C THR A 129 6.30 3.58 -22.03
N ALA A 130 6.94 4.38 -21.18
CA ALA A 130 7.86 5.44 -21.58
C ALA A 130 9.03 4.87 -22.39
N ARG A 131 9.40 5.57 -23.46
CA ARG A 131 10.60 5.27 -24.26
C ARG A 131 11.75 6.22 -23.96
N ARG A 132 11.46 7.31 -23.26
CA ARG A 132 12.40 8.36 -22.90
C ARG A 132 13.14 7.98 -21.62
N THR A 133 14.30 8.59 -21.45
CA THR A 133 15.14 8.47 -20.26
C THR A 133 15.42 9.87 -19.70
N TYR A 134 15.66 9.93 -18.39
CA TYR A 134 15.73 11.18 -17.62
C TYR A 134 17.03 11.27 -16.84
N ASP A 135 17.51 12.49 -16.64
CA ASP A 135 18.65 12.74 -15.76
C ASP A 135 18.21 12.68 -14.31
N LEU A 136 16.97 13.10 -14.01
CA LEU A 136 16.39 12.93 -12.69
C LEU A 136 14.94 12.46 -12.78
N ILE A 137 14.59 11.55 -11.88
CA ILE A 137 13.21 11.16 -11.59
C ILE A 137 12.92 11.59 -10.15
N LEU A 138 12.06 12.59 -9.98
CA LEU A 138 11.61 13.11 -8.70
C LEU A 138 10.29 12.43 -8.33
N VAL A 139 10.29 11.64 -7.26
CA VAL A 139 9.07 11.02 -6.71
C VAL A 139 8.48 11.98 -5.69
N GLY A 140 7.58 12.86 -6.14
CA GLY A 140 6.88 13.84 -5.30
C GLY A 140 5.73 13.23 -4.48
N ILE A 141 5.70 11.91 -4.38
CA ILE A 141 4.72 11.17 -3.60
C ILE A 141 5.29 10.99 -2.20
N THR A 142 4.48 11.31 -1.21
CA THR A 142 4.83 11.22 0.21
C THR A 142 4.96 9.76 0.67
N GLU A 143 5.19 9.57 1.97
CA GLU A 143 5.45 8.27 2.58
C GLU A 143 4.50 7.13 2.15
N PRO A 144 4.93 5.85 2.24
CA PRO A 144 4.10 4.70 1.93
C PRO A 144 3.02 4.45 3.01
N SER A 145 2.16 5.42 3.31
CA SER A 145 1.06 5.33 4.28
C SER A 145 -0.14 4.54 3.80
N THR A 146 -0.28 4.37 2.47
CA THR A 146 -1.36 3.61 1.84
C THR A 146 -0.79 2.63 0.81
N LEU A 147 -1.59 1.63 0.41
CA LEU A 147 -1.20 0.73 -0.68
C LEU A 147 -1.03 1.45 -2.03
N GLN A 148 -1.74 2.55 -2.23
CA GLN A 148 -1.62 3.38 -3.42
C GLN A 148 -0.27 4.08 -3.46
N THR A 149 0.16 4.76 -2.39
CA THR A 149 1.46 5.45 -2.35
C THR A 149 2.61 4.45 -2.25
N ASN A 150 2.44 3.35 -1.52
CA ASN A 150 3.47 2.32 -1.34
C ASN A 150 4.00 1.76 -2.67
N ARG A 151 3.20 1.71 -3.74
CA ARG A 151 3.63 1.24 -5.07
C ARG A 151 4.86 1.99 -5.61
N PHE A 152 5.14 3.19 -5.12
CA PHE A 152 6.28 4.04 -5.52
C PHE A 152 7.51 3.85 -4.62
N PHE A 153 7.41 2.98 -3.61
CA PHE A 153 8.49 2.65 -2.66
C PHE A 153 8.84 1.17 -2.70
N THR A 154 8.47 0.46 -3.77
CA THR A 154 8.73 -0.98 -3.92
C THR A 154 9.96 -1.25 -4.77
N ARG A 155 10.55 -2.44 -4.57
CA ARG A 155 11.66 -2.93 -5.39
C ARG A 155 11.32 -2.89 -6.88
N GLU A 156 10.11 -3.30 -7.25
CA GLU A 156 9.64 -3.35 -8.63
C GLU A 156 9.58 -1.95 -9.26
N PHE A 157 9.05 -0.97 -8.52
CA PHE A 157 9.05 0.42 -8.98
C PHE A 157 10.46 1.00 -9.11
N PHE A 158 11.36 0.74 -8.15
CA PHE A 158 12.73 1.22 -8.25
C PHE A 158 13.47 0.61 -9.45
N GLN A 159 13.22 -0.67 -9.78
CA GLN A 159 13.77 -1.31 -10.99
C GLN A 159 13.26 -0.62 -12.26
N LEU A 160 11.97 -0.30 -12.28
CA LEU A 160 11.35 0.40 -13.38
C LEU A 160 11.91 1.82 -13.56
N ALA A 161 12.04 2.58 -12.47
CA ALA A 161 12.63 3.92 -12.48
C ALA A 161 14.10 3.87 -12.93
N ARG A 162 14.89 2.91 -12.42
CA ARG A 162 16.28 2.68 -12.84
C ARG A 162 16.40 2.47 -14.36
N ALA A 163 15.49 1.68 -14.95
CA ALA A 163 15.48 1.42 -16.40
C ALA A 163 15.16 2.66 -17.26
N ARG A 164 14.65 3.75 -16.65
CA ARG A 164 14.35 5.03 -17.30
C ARG A 164 15.31 6.16 -16.92
N LEU A 165 16.36 5.87 -16.16
CA LEU A 165 17.42 6.85 -15.89
C LEU A 165 18.49 6.83 -16.98
N ASN A 166 19.00 8.01 -17.33
CA ASN A 166 20.23 8.17 -18.09
C ASN A 166 21.42 7.65 -17.28
N ARG A 167 22.56 7.44 -17.95
CA ARG A 167 23.81 7.13 -17.26
C ARG A 167 24.18 8.30 -16.32
N GLY A 168 24.29 8.01 -15.03
CA GLY A 168 24.52 9.04 -14.01
C GLY A 168 23.25 9.77 -13.54
N GLY A 169 22.09 9.36 -14.05
CA GLY A 169 20.81 9.90 -13.58
C GLY A 169 20.51 9.50 -12.13
N ILE A 170 19.66 10.28 -11.48
CA ILE A 170 19.37 10.18 -10.04
C ILE A 170 17.87 9.97 -9.83
N LEU A 171 17.50 8.90 -9.13
CA LEU A 171 16.18 8.76 -8.53
C LEU A 171 16.16 9.48 -7.19
N VAL A 172 15.14 10.31 -6.97
CA VAL A 172 14.96 11.11 -5.77
C VAL A 172 13.63 10.78 -5.13
N LEU A 173 13.63 10.51 -3.82
CA LEU A 173 12.42 10.34 -3.03
C LEU A 173 12.63 10.85 -1.60
N GLY A 174 11.54 11.25 -0.96
CA GLY A 174 11.51 11.64 0.45
C GLY A 174 10.87 10.58 1.33
N LEU A 175 11.34 10.46 2.57
CA LEU A 175 10.64 9.77 3.64
C LEU A 175 10.55 10.67 4.87
N PRO A 176 9.60 10.43 5.79
CA PRO A 176 9.57 11.16 7.05
C PRO A 176 10.90 11.04 7.78
N GLY A 177 11.40 12.17 8.27
CA GLY A 177 12.68 12.31 8.95
C GLY A 177 12.56 13.26 10.14
N SER A 178 13.32 12.99 11.19
CA SER A 178 13.51 13.93 12.28
C SER A 178 14.91 13.77 12.84
N LEU A 179 15.59 14.89 13.05
CA LEU A 179 16.94 14.93 13.63
C LEU A 179 16.88 14.94 15.16
N THR A 180 15.71 15.25 15.72
CA THR A 180 15.48 15.40 17.17
C THR A 180 14.63 14.28 17.76
N TYR A 181 13.63 13.80 17.02
CA TYR A 181 12.69 12.78 17.47
C TYR A 181 12.84 11.46 16.70
N THR A 182 13.85 10.66 17.09
CA THR A 182 14.09 9.36 16.48
C THR A 182 13.30 8.25 17.19
N THR A 183 12.23 7.78 16.57
CA THR A 183 11.53 6.56 17.00
C THR A 183 12.11 5.33 16.30
N GLU A 184 11.99 4.15 16.92
CA GLU A 184 12.42 2.90 16.29
C GLU A 184 11.59 2.63 15.03
N GLU A 185 10.31 2.94 15.08
CA GLU A 185 9.35 2.75 13.98
C GLU A 185 9.70 3.63 12.76
N LEU A 186 10.11 4.88 12.99
CA LEU A 186 10.62 5.77 11.94
C LEU A 186 11.92 5.24 11.33
N ALA A 187 12.79 4.69 12.17
CA ALA A 187 14.04 4.08 11.75
C ALA A 187 13.80 2.80 10.92
N ASP A 188 12.83 1.97 11.31
CA ASP A 188 12.45 0.77 10.56
C ASP A 188 11.83 1.10 9.21
N LEU A 189 11.00 2.15 9.11
CA LEU A 189 10.49 2.67 7.83
C LEU A 189 11.65 3.09 6.91
N ASN A 190 12.52 3.97 7.39
CA ASN A 190 13.66 4.48 6.62
C ASN A 190 14.63 3.34 6.23
N SER A 191 14.92 2.42 7.15
CA SER A 191 15.82 1.28 6.91
C SER A 191 15.27 0.31 5.87
N SER A 192 13.98 -0.04 5.96
CA SER A 192 13.29 -0.90 4.98
C SER A 192 13.38 -0.35 3.56
N ILE A 193 13.06 0.94 3.36
CA ILE A 193 13.11 1.56 2.04
C ILE A 193 14.56 1.77 1.57
N PHE A 194 15.47 2.15 2.47
CA PHE A 194 16.90 2.28 2.15
C PHE A 194 17.51 0.97 1.65
N HIS A 195 17.21 -0.15 2.32
CA HIS A 195 17.64 -1.47 1.88
C HIS A 195 16.96 -1.91 0.58
N THR A 196 15.70 -1.52 0.38
CA THR A 196 14.97 -1.75 -0.89
C THR A 196 15.65 -1.00 -2.04
N LEU A 197 16.03 0.27 -1.85
CA LEU A 197 16.81 1.05 -2.81
C LEU A 197 18.16 0.41 -3.09
N LYS A 198 18.93 0.04 -2.05
CA LYS A 198 20.24 -0.62 -2.18
C LYS A 198 20.15 -1.99 -2.89
N GLY A 199 19.00 -2.66 -2.81
CA GLY A 199 18.74 -3.90 -3.55
C GLY A 199 18.57 -3.71 -5.06
N VAL A 200 18.44 -2.46 -5.53
CA VAL A 200 18.23 -2.10 -6.93
C VAL A 200 19.33 -1.20 -7.48
N PHE A 201 19.78 -0.21 -6.71
CA PHE A 201 20.82 0.74 -7.06
C PHE A 201 22.12 0.43 -6.32
N PRO A 202 23.28 0.45 -7.00
CA PRO A 202 24.56 0.23 -6.35
C PRO A 202 24.96 1.38 -5.42
N TYR A 203 24.50 2.60 -5.69
CA TYR A 203 24.84 3.78 -4.91
C TYR A 203 23.58 4.49 -4.42
N VAL A 204 23.45 4.58 -3.10
CA VAL A 204 22.32 5.24 -2.43
C VAL A 204 22.88 6.13 -1.32
N ARG A 205 22.51 7.42 -1.35
CA ARG A 205 22.84 8.40 -0.32
C ARG A 205 21.57 8.91 0.34
N ALA A 206 21.56 8.94 1.66
CA ALA A 206 20.54 9.63 2.43
C ALA A 206 21.08 11.00 2.85
N ILE A 207 20.23 12.02 2.79
CA ILE A 207 20.46 13.36 3.32
C ILE A 207 19.41 13.56 4.41
N PRO A 208 19.77 13.35 5.69
CA PRO A 208 18.85 13.52 6.80
C PRO A 208 18.33 14.94 6.92
N GLY A 209 17.06 15.09 7.28
CA GLY A 209 16.43 16.39 7.46
C GLY A 209 15.33 16.35 8.51
N GLU A 210 14.97 17.53 9.00
CA GLU A 210 13.77 17.68 9.82
C GLU A 210 12.55 17.67 8.88
N GLY A 211 11.53 16.89 9.22
CA GLY A 211 10.38 16.64 8.36
C GLY A 211 10.67 15.54 7.33
N THR A 212 11.71 15.69 6.51
CA THR A 212 12.02 14.74 5.41
C THR A 212 13.49 14.32 5.36
N ASN A 213 13.73 13.01 5.31
CA ASN A 213 14.99 12.42 4.85
C ASN A 213 14.94 12.25 3.33
N LEU A 214 15.89 12.87 2.63
CA LEU A 214 15.97 12.82 1.17
C LEU A 214 16.90 11.69 0.72
N PHE A 215 16.45 10.85 -0.20
CA PHE A 215 17.25 9.76 -0.75
C PHE A 215 17.61 10.03 -2.21
N LEU A 216 18.89 9.88 -2.51
CA LEU A 216 19.44 9.95 -3.86
C LEU A 216 19.97 8.57 -4.24
N ALA A 217 19.43 7.96 -5.30
CA ALA A 217 19.85 6.65 -5.77
C ALA A 217 20.28 6.71 -7.25
N SER A 218 21.42 6.09 -7.57
CA SER A 218 21.99 6.11 -8.92
C SER A 218 22.87 4.89 -9.21
N ASP A 219 23.09 4.64 -10.51
CA ASP A 219 24.13 3.73 -11.00
C ASP A 219 25.53 4.35 -10.99
N SER A 220 25.65 5.65 -10.74
CA SER A 220 26.92 6.36 -10.65
C SER A 220 27.35 6.58 -9.20
N ALA A 221 28.62 6.29 -8.92
CA ALA A 221 29.25 6.58 -7.63
C ALA A 221 29.27 8.09 -7.30
N GLY A 222 29.04 8.95 -8.31
CA GLY A 222 29.01 10.41 -8.18
C GLY A 222 28.02 10.89 -7.11
N VAL A 223 26.94 10.16 -6.86
CA VAL A 223 25.96 10.49 -5.80
C VAL A 223 26.53 10.34 -4.40
N LEU A 224 27.48 9.42 -4.18
CA LEU A 224 28.17 9.29 -2.89
C LEU A 224 29.18 10.42 -2.69
N SER A 225 29.83 10.87 -3.77
CA SER A 225 30.88 11.90 -3.73
C SER A 225 30.35 13.34 -3.85
N VAL A 226 29.04 13.57 -3.67
CA VAL A 226 28.46 14.92 -3.70
C VAL A 226 28.99 15.70 -2.49
N ASP A 227 30.05 16.46 -2.71
CA ASP A 227 30.65 17.28 -1.67
C ASP A 227 29.97 18.66 -1.60
N LYS A 228 29.97 19.26 -0.41
CA LYS A 228 29.32 20.55 -0.17
C LYS A 228 29.92 21.64 -1.05
N GLU A 229 31.24 21.65 -1.25
CA GLU A 229 31.95 22.60 -2.10
C GLU A 229 31.49 22.50 -3.55
N GLN A 230 31.30 21.28 -4.07
CA GLN A 230 30.85 21.06 -5.45
C GLN A 230 29.40 21.56 -5.64
N VAL A 231 28.53 21.33 -4.67
CA VAL A 231 27.12 21.76 -4.73
C VAL A 231 27.02 23.28 -4.65
N VAL A 232 27.77 23.91 -3.74
CA VAL A 232 27.85 25.38 -3.61
C VAL A 232 28.42 26.02 -4.87
N GLU A 233 29.45 25.42 -5.47
CA GLU A 233 30.03 25.93 -6.71
C GLU A 233 29.03 25.85 -7.86
N ARG A 234 28.30 24.72 -8.00
CA ARG A 234 27.25 24.59 -9.01
C ARG A 234 26.08 25.55 -8.78
N LEU A 235 25.73 25.85 -7.53
CA LEU A 235 24.71 26.84 -7.18
C LEU A 235 25.10 28.23 -7.74
N ARG A 236 26.37 28.62 -7.54
CA ARG A 236 26.93 29.88 -8.03
C ARG A 236 27.05 29.90 -9.56
N GLN A 237 27.62 28.86 -10.16
CA GLN A 237 27.82 28.76 -11.61
C GLN A 237 26.50 28.82 -12.39
N ARG A 238 25.46 28.20 -11.86
CA ARG A 238 24.12 28.19 -12.47
C ARG A 238 23.29 29.42 -12.12
N ASN A 239 23.81 30.32 -11.27
CA ASN A 239 23.16 31.55 -10.82
C ASN A 239 21.73 31.31 -10.28
N ILE A 240 21.56 30.25 -9.48
CA ILE A 240 20.27 29.86 -8.92
C ILE A 240 19.93 30.77 -7.74
N ARG A 241 18.75 31.38 -7.79
CA ARG A 241 18.21 32.22 -6.70
C ARG A 241 17.28 31.38 -5.82
N ALA A 242 17.83 30.88 -4.73
CA ALA A 242 17.13 30.12 -3.69
C ALA A 242 17.04 30.98 -2.40
N GLU A 243 15.96 30.83 -1.65
CA GLU A 243 15.74 31.50 -0.37
C GLU A 243 16.31 30.70 0.81
N VAL A 244 16.22 29.37 0.74
CA VAL A 244 16.62 28.43 1.80
C VAL A 244 17.90 27.69 1.43
N VAL A 245 18.02 27.15 0.21
CA VAL A 245 19.19 26.37 -0.22
C VAL A 245 20.33 27.29 -0.67
N ILE A 246 20.86 28.02 0.32
CA ILE A 246 22.00 28.94 0.20
C ILE A 246 23.30 28.28 0.71
N PRO A 247 24.49 28.84 0.43
CA PRO A 247 25.75 28.14 0.68
C PRO A 247 25.95 27.56 2.08
N TRP A 248 25.70 28.34 3.14
CA TRP A 248 25.84 27.85 4.52
C TRP A 248 24.84 26.73 4.85
N TYR A 249 23.64 26.78 4.26
CA TYR A 249 22.62 25.76 4.45
C TYR A 249 23.04 24.43 3.81
N ILE A 250 23.59 24.49 2.58
CA ILE A 250 24.15 23.34 1.88
C ILE A 250 25.30 22.72 2.69
N GLU A 251 26.20 23.56 3.22
CA GLU A 251 27.31 23.10 4.06
C GLU A 251 26.83 22.36 5.31
N GLN A 252 25.74 22.83 5.94
CA GLN A 252 25.13 22.18 7.08
C GLN A 252 24.45 20.86 6.70
N LYS A 253 23.65 20.86 5.62
CA LYS A 253 22.88 19.69 5.17
C LYS A 253 23.76 18.57 4.65
N LEU A 254 24.88 18.89 4.01
CA LEU A 254 25.83 17.92 3.47
C LEU A 254 27.02 17.65 4.39
N HIS A 255 26.94 18.08 5.65
CA HIS A 255 27.99 17.81 6.64
C HIS A 255 28.25 16.29 6.76
N PRO A 256 29.52 15.83 6.73
CA PRO A 256 29.86 14.40 6.66
C PRO A 256 29.31 13.58 7.85
N GLY A 257 29.20 14.20 9.03
CA GLY A 257 28.64 13.56 10.21
C GLY A 257 27.17 13.12 10.07
N TRP A 258 26.41 13.67 9.10
CA TRP A 258 25.04 13.23 8.85
C TRP A 258 24.98 11.84 8.22
N GLN A 259 25.98 11.48 7.42
CA GLN A 259 26.07 10.13 6.86
C GLN A 259 26.26 9.11 8.00
N GLU A 260 27.19 9.37 8.91
CA GLU A 260 27.45 8.53 10.09
C GLU A 260 26.26 8.50 11.06
N TRP A 261 25.55 9.62 11.20
CA TRP A 261 24.31 9.67 11.97
C TRP A 261 23.24 8.78 11.34
N PHE A 262 23.03 8.88 10.02
CA PHE A 262 22.03 8.08 9.32
C PHE A 262 22.36 6.59 9.37
N ASP A 263 23.63 6.23 9.17
CA ASP A 263 24.08 4.85 9.26
C ASP A 263 23.78 4.28 10.66
N ARG A 264 24.04 5.03 11.75
CA ARG A 264 23.65 4.63 13.12
C ARG A 264 22.14 4.61 13.33
N PHE A 265 21.40 5.50 12.69
CA PHE A 265 19.95 5.58 12.78
C PHE A 265 19.30 4.31 12.22
N VAL A 266 19.81 3.78 11.10
CA VAL A 266 19.30 2.55 10.46
C VAL A 266 20.01 1.27 10.92
N ASP A 267 21.09 1.37 11.70
CA ASP A 267 21.87 0.20 12.16
C ASP A 267 21.03 -0.73 13.06
N GLY A 268 21.13 -2.04 12.82
CA GLY A 268 20.36 -3.07 13.52
C GLY A 268 18.83 -2.99 13.34
N ARG A 269 18.33 -2.13 12.43
CA ARG A 269 16.90 -1.96 12.13
C ARG A 269 16.40 -2.94 11.07
N SER A 270 15.11 -2.89 10.78
CA SER A 270 14.49 -3.78 9.80
C SER A 270 15.14 -3.72 8.42
N GLN A 271 15.58 -4.88 7.95
CA GLN A 271 16.11 -5.07 6.60
C GLN A 271 15.08 -5.70 5.65
N ARG A 272 13.79 -5.62 6.00
CA ARG A 272 12.74 -6.17 5.14
C ARG A 272 12.66 -5.38 3.84
N ILE A 273 12.59 -6.10 2.73
CA ILE A 273 12.44 -5.49 1.42
C ILE A 273 10.97 -5.20 1.17
N ASN A 274 10.67 -3.95 0.79
CA ASN A 274 9.35 -3.52 0.41
C ASN A 274 9.07 -3.92 -1.05
N SER A 275 7.96 -4.59 -1.31
CA SER A 275 7.56 -5.08 -2.63
C SER A 275 6.06 -4.92 -2.84
N ASP A 276 5.59 -5.00 -4.09
CA ASP A 276 4.18 -4.82 -4.45
C ASP A 276 3.21 -5.72 -3.68
N PHE A 277 3.59 -7.00 -3.52
CA PHE A 277 2.79 -8.00 -2.83
C PHE A 277 3.21 -8.22 -1.39
N ARG A 278 4.20 -7.47 -0.90
CA ARG A 278 4.62 -7.43 0.50
C ARG A 278 4.97 -5.98 0.91
N PRO A 279 3.95 -5.13 1.13
CA PRO A 279 4.08 -3.69 1.30
C PRO A 279 4.37 -3.35 2.76
N VAL A 280 5.53 -3.83 3.25
CA VAL A 280 5.96 -3.64 4.63
C VAL A 280 6.10 -2.15 4.99
N GLY A 281 6.33 -1.27 4.01
CA GLY A 281 6.36 0.19 4.21
C GLY A 281 5.07 0.73 4.84
N VAL A 282 3.91 0.19 4.45
CA VAL A 282 2.59 0.57 5.00
C VAL A 282 2.50 0.23 6.47
N PHE A 283 2.99 -0.95 6.86
CA PHE A 283 3.01 -1.34 8.26
C PHE A 283 3.87 -0.37 9.10
N TYR A 284 5.08 -0.03 8.63
CA TYR A 284 5.96 0.88 9.37
C TYR A 284 5.43 2.30 9.44
N SER A 285 4.78 2.81 8.39
CA SER A 285 4.11 4.12 8.44
C SER A 285 2.96 4.10 9.47
N VAL A 286 2.10 3.08 9.46
CA VAL A 286 1.05 2.92 10.48
C VAL A 286 1.63 2.81 11.89
N ALA A 287 2.74 2.08 12.05
CA ALA A 287 3.43 1.95 13.34
C ALA A 287 4.01 3.28 13.82
N HIS A 288 4.60 4.07 12.91
CA HIS A 288 5.12 5.40 13.21
C HIS A 288 4.01 6.38 13.63
N TRP A 289 2.93 6.47 12.86
CA TRP A 289 1.76 7.28 13.20
C TRP A 289 1.13 6.84 14.53
N SER A 290 1.03 5.53 14.76
CA SER A 290 0.54 4.99 16.03
C SER A 290 1.46 5.35 17.21
N ALA A 291 2.78 5.37 17.01
CA ALA A 291 3.72 5.79 18.05
C ALA A 291 3.53 7.26 18.44
N LEU A 292 3.18 8.14 17.49
CA LEU A 292 2.92 9.55 17.71
C LEU A 292 1.56 9.83 18.38
N PHE A 293 0.48 9.21 17.88
CA PHE A 293 -0.89 9.57 18.27
C PHE A 293 -1.57 8.55 19.19
N ALA A 294 -1.11 7.30 19.24
CA ALA A 294 -1.69 6.21 20.02
C ALA A 294 -0.61 5.33 20.68
N PRO A 295 0.25 5.91 21.57
CA PRO A 295 1.45 5.23 22.08
C PRO A 295 1.16 3.92 22.83
N PHE A 296 -0.06 3.71 23.31
CA PHE A 296 -0.49 2.45 23.93
C PHE A 296 -0.47 1.25 22.95
N LEU A 297 -0.56 1.48 21.64
CA LEU A 297 -0.49 0.43 20.61
C LEU A 297 0.94 0.03 20.25
N ARG A 298 1.94 0.81 20.65
CA ARG A 298 3.35 0.62 20.26
C ARG A 298 3.88 -0.77 20.61
N GLY A 299 3.61 -1.24 21.82
CA GLY A 299 4.04 -2.57 22.29
C GLY A 299 3.43 -3.70 21.47
N LEU A 300 2.15 -3.58 21.10
CA LEU A 300 1.44 -4.54 20.27
C LEU A 300 2.03 -4.59 18.85
N LEU A 301 2.17 -3.43 18.21
CA LEU A 301 2.69 -3.34 16.83
C LEU A 301 4.12 -3.85 16.74
N ARG A 302 4.98 -3.55 17.71
CA ARG A 302 6.34 -4.09 17.75
C ARG A 302 6.37 -5.61 17.90
N GLN A 303 5.47 -6.19 18.69
CA GLN A 303 5.36 -7.64 18.79
C GLN A 303 4.90 -8.25 17.47
N LEU A 304 3.93 -7.61 16.79
CA LEU A 304 3.42 -8.04 15.49
C LEU A 304 4.50 -7.98 14.39
N GLU A 305 5.38 -6.98 14.43
CA GLU A 305 6.50 -6.89 13.51
C GLU A 305 7.39 -8.14 13.58
N LYS A 306 7.74 -8.63 14.78
CA LYS A 306 8.60 -9.81 14.96
C LYS A 306 7.99 -11.10 14.40
N VAL A 307 6.71 -11.07 14.03
CA VAL A 307 5.98 -12.19 13.47
C VAL A 307 6.31 -12.35 11.97
N ASN A 308 7.55 -12.68 11.64
CA ASN A 308 8.01 -12.76 10.25
C ASN A 308 7.57 -14.06 9.54
N LEU A 309 7.41 -15.16 10.30
CA LEU A 309 7.03 -16.50 9.82
C LEU A 309 6.14 -17.27 10.82
N TRP A 310 6.02 -16.76 12.05
CA TRP A 310 5.28 -17.42 13.13
C TRP A 310 3.80 -17.03 13.15
N ALA A 311 3.28 -16.12 12.31
CA ALA A 311 1.86 -15.76 12.27
C ALA A 311 0.99 -16.92 11.76
N PRO A 312 1.31 -17.57 10.62
CA PRO A 312 0.60 -18.78 10.23
C PRO A 312 0.78 -19.89 11.27
N ALA A 313 1.96 -20.00 11.91
CA ALA A 313 2.19 -20.95 13.00
C ALA A 313 1.44 -20.59 14.30
N ALA A 314 1.22 -19.31 14.59
CA ALA A 314 0.52 -18.79 15.76
C ALA A 314 -0.99 -18.84 15.56
N LEU A 315 -1.47 -18.56 14.35
CA LEU A 315 -2.85 -18.85 13.91
C LEU A 315 -3.08 -20.35 13.90
N LEU A 316 -2.11 -21.17 13.48
CA LEU A 316 -2.15 -22.63 13.62
C LEU A 316 -2.14 -23.04 15.10
N VAL A 317 -1.36 -22.40 15.97
CA VAL A 317 -1.32 -22.68 17.42
C VAL A 317 -2.60 -22.23 18.11
N VAL A 318 -3.18 -21.08 17.76
CA VAL A 318 -4.50 -20.61 18.21
C VAL A 318 -5.58 -21.54 17.69
N ALA A 319 -5.49 -21.95 16.43
CA ALA A 319 -6.40 -22.90 15.84
C ALA A 319 -6.28 -24.27 16.52
N LEU A 320 -5.07 -24.76 16.80
CA LEU A 320 -4.77 -25.96 17.56
C LEU A 320 -5.22 -25.82 19.03
N LEU A 321 -5.11 -24.65 19.65
CA LEU A 321 -5.62 -24.34 20.99
C LEU A 321 -7.14 -24.30 21.01
N CYS A 322 -7.80 -23.76 19.98
CA CYS A 322 -9.24 -23.80 19.80
C CYS A 322 -9.71 -25.23 19.56
N THR A 323 -8.99 -26.02 18.76
CA THR A 323 -9.24 -27.46 18.63
C THR A 323 -9.06 -28.13 19.99
N PHE A 324 -7.99 -27.86 20.73
CA PHE A 324 -7.68 -28.43 22.04
C PHE A 324 -8.70 -28.05 23.12
N LEU A 325 -9.18 -26.80 23.15
CA LEU A 325 -10.21 -26.33 24.07
C LEU A 325 -11.59 -26.93 23.73
N ALA A 326 -11.91 -27.07 22.44
CA ALA A 326 -13.09 -27.81 21.99
C ALA A 326 -13.00 -29.31 22.34
N LEU A 327 -11.79 -29.88 22.32
CA LEU A 327 -11.47 -31.25 22.71
C LEU A 327 -11.47 -31.46 24.25
N TRP A 328 -11.09 -30.45 25.03
CA TRP A 328 -10.89 -30.53 26.48
C TRP A 328 -12.18 -30.41 27.30
N SER A 329 -13.23 -29.82 26.73
CA SER A 329 -14.57 -29.83 27.35
C SER A 329 -15.10 -31.27 27.43
N LYS A 330 -14.81 -31.94 28.55
CA LYS A 330 -15.25 -33.30 28.89
C LYS A 330 -16.77 -33.47 28.95
N ARG A 331 -17.57 -32.41 28.76
CA ARG A 331 -19.01 -32.42 29.09
C ARG A 331 -20.02 -32.21 27.96
N ARG A 332 -19.61 -32.01 26.69
CA ARG A 332 -20.48 -32.19 25.50
C ARG A 332 -19.65 -32.05 24.21
N ARG A 333 -19.19 -33.19 23.68
CA ARG A 333 -18.66 -33.32 22.32
C ARG A 333 -19.83 -33.20 21.34
N SER A 334 -20.09 -32.00 20.82
CA SER A 334 -21.23 -31.73 19.94
C SER A 334 -20.76 -31.28 18.57
N LEU A 335 -21.33 -31.91 17.52
CA LEU A 335 -21.18 -31.52 16.12
C LEU A 335 -21.43 -30.02 15.93
N ARG A 336 -22.34 -29.45 16.74
CA ARG A 336 -22.61 -28.02 16.84
C ARG A 336 -21.38 -27.15 17.01
N ALA A 337 -20.50 -27.44 17.96
CA ALA A 337 -19.32 -26.61 18.21
C ALA A 337 -18.33 -26.64 17.03
N GLY A 338 -18.14 -27.80 16.41
CA GLY A 338 -17.27 -27.95 15.24
C GLY A 338 -17.78 -27.21 14.02
N VAL A 339 -19.09 -27.29 13.74
CA VAL A 339 -19.72 -26.57 12.62
C VAL A 339 -19.67 -25.05 12.85
N LEU A 340 -19.92 -24.57 14.07
CA LEU A 340 -19.83 -23.13 14.37
C LEU A 340 -18.40 -22.60 14.20
N PHE A 341 -17.39 -23.33 14.69
CA PHE A 341 -15.99 -22.97 14.48
C PHE A 341 -15.64 -22.90 12.99
N ALA A 342 -16.11 -23.88 12.20
CA ALA A 342 -15.93 -23.86 10.76
C ALA A 342 -16.55 -22.62 10.11
N VAL A 343 -17.77 -22.22 10.52
CA VAL A 343 -18.39 -20.99 10.02
C VAL A 343 -17.60 -19.74 10.42
N ILE A 344 -17.07 -19.65 11.65
CA ILE A 344 -16.19 -18.53 12.05
C ILE A 344 -14.96 -18.45 11.12
N THR A 345 -14.27 -19.56 10.90
CA THR A 345 -13.10 -19.58 10.00
C THR A 345 -13.47 -19.27 8.55
N THR A 346 -14.71 -19.53 8.15
CA THR A 346 -15.24 -19.24 6.82
C THR A 346 -15.54 -17.77 6.64
N GLY A 347 -16.21 -17.13 7.61
CA GLY A 347 -16.43 -15.68 7.60
C GLY A 347 -15.09 -14.91 7.57
N LEU A 348 -14.11 -15.39 8.34
CA LEU A 348 -12.74 -14.84 8.32
C LEU A 348 -12.10 -15.00 6.94
N ALA A 349 -12.14 -16.20 6.36
CA ALA A 349 -11.59 -16.46 5.03
C ALA A 349 -12.27 -15.61 3.95
N GLY A 350 -13.59 -15.45 4.02
CA GLY A 350 -14.36 -14.64 3.08
C GLY A 350 -13.96 -13.17 3.10
N MET A 351 -13.84 -12.58 4.28
CA MET A 351 -13.35 -11.20 4.42
C MET A 351 -11.90 -11.07 3.91
N LEU A 352 -11.03 -12.04 4.18
CA LEU A 352 -9.66 -12.02 3.69
C LEU A 352 -9.56 -12.17 2.17
N PHE A 353 -10.44 -12.94 1.53
CA PHE A 353 -10.48 -13.02 0.07
C PHE A 353 -10.87 -11.69 -0.56
N ASP A 354 -11.88 -11.01 0.00
CA ASP A 354 -12.29 -9.69 -0.48
C ASP A 354 -11.18 -8.66 -0.29
N LEU A 355 -10.59 -8.59 0.90
CA LEU A 355 -9.45 -7.71 1.18
C LEU A 355 -8.23 -8.02 0.30
N THR A 356 -7.93 -9.30 0.05
CA THR A 356 -6.81 -9.72 -0.81
C THR A 356 -7.01 -9.25 -2.26
N LEU A 357 -8.24 -9.34 -2.77
CA LEU A 357 -8.56 -8.89 -4.12
C LEU A 357 -8.53 -7.36 -4.24
N ILE A 358 -9.10 -6.66 -3.27
CA ILE A 358 -9.04 -5.18 -3.18
C ILE A 358 -7.57 -4.74 -3.12
N PHE A 359 -6.79 -5.37 -2.24
CA PHE A 359 -5.36 -5.13 -2.07
C PHE A 359 -4.60 -5.34 -3.38
N ALA A 360 -4.75 -6.48 -4.04
CA ALA A 360 -4.06 -6.76 -5.29
C ALA A 360 -4.47 -5.79 -6.40
N PHE A 361 -5.76 -5.44 -6.46
CA PHE A 361 -6.24 -4.47 -7.43
C PHE A 361 -5.57 -3.11 -7.20
N GLN A 362 -5.53 -2.64 -5.94
CA GLN A 362 -4.91 -1.37 -5.58
C GLN A 362 -3.39 -1.37 -5.80
N SER A 363 -2.69 -2.48 -5.52
CA SER A 363 -1.25 -2.62 -5.80
C SER A 363 -0.92 -2.62 -7.29
N VAL A 364 -1.83 -3.11 -8.16
CA VAL A 364 -1.63 -3.12 -9.61
C VAL A 364 -2.05 -1.81 -10.27
N TYR A 365 -3.27 -1.32 -10.03
CA TYR A 365 -3.83 -0.20 -10.81
C TYR A 365 -3.72 1.19 -10.18
N GLY A 366 -3.58 1.29 -8.86
CA GLY A 366 -3.27 2.57 -8.18
C GLY A 366 -4.48 3.39 -7.83
N TYR A 367 -5.66 2.88 -8.14
CA TYR A 367 -6.92 3.42 -7.71
C TYR A 367 -7.82 2.25 -7.34
N VAL A 368 -8.76 2.48 -6.42
CA VAL A 368 -9.67 1.42 -5.97
C VAL A 368 -11.06 1.92 -5.62
N PHE A 369 -11.25 3.22 -5.35
CA PHE A 369 -12.48 3.77 -4.77
C PHE A 369 -13.76 3.36 -5.53
N SER A 370 -13.81 3.53 -6.85
CA SER A 370 -14.95 3.11 -7.68
C SER A 370 -15.05 1.59 -7.87
N TRP A 371 -13.96 0.85 -7.71
CA TRP A 371 -13.87 -0.59 -7.95
C TRP A 371 -14.18 -1.44 -6.73
N ILE A 372 -14.04 -0.90 -5.50
CA ILE A 372 -14.48 -1.60 -4.28
C ILE A 372 -15.94 -2.00 -4.41
N GLY A 373 -16.80 -1.08 -4.85
CA GLY A 373 -18.23 -1.36 -5.05
C GLY A 373 -18.49 -2.50 -6.04
N LEU A 374 -17.75 -2.55 -7.16
CA LEU A 374 -17.87 -3.62 -8.15
C LEU A 374 -17.34 -4.96 -7.65
N LEU A 375 -16.20 -4.96 -6.95
CA LEU A 375 -15.61 -6.17 -6.37
C LEU A 375 -16.53 -6.76 -5.31
N VAL A 376 -17.04 -5.93 -4.41
CA VAL A 376 -17.99 -6.34 -3.37
C VAL A 376 -19.31 -6.82 -3.99
N ALA A 377 -19.83 -6.13 -5.01
CA ALA A 377 -21.04 -6.57 -5.71
C ALA A 377 -20.85 -7.94 -6.39
N ALA A 378 -19.70 -8.18 -7.03
CA ALA A 378 -19.37 -9.47 -7.63
C ALA A 378 -19.25 -10.57 -6.55
N PHE A 379 -18.66 -10.25 -5.40
CA PHE A 379 -18.59 -11.16 -4.26
C PHE A 379 -19.98 -11.52 -3.75
N MET A 380 -20.87 -10.54 -3.56
CA MET A 380 -22.24 -10.75 -3.10
C MET A 380 -23.08 -11.52 -4.12
N ALA A 381 -22.91 -11.25 -5.42
CA ALA A 381 -23.56 -12.02 -6.48
C ALA A 381 -23.11 -13.49 -6.46
N GLY A 382 -21.80 -13.72 -6.32
CA GLY A 382 -21.23 -15.05 -6.13
C GLY A 382 -21.81 -15.74 -4.89
N ALA A 383 -21.92 -15.00 -3.78
CA ALA A 383 -22.48 -15.49 -2.53
C ALA A 383 -23.96 -15.89 -2.66
N ALA A 384 -24.77 -15.09 -3.35
CA ALA A 384 -26.16 -15.44 -3.63
C ALA A 384 -26.24 -16.71 -4.49
N CYS A 385 -25.43 -16.81 -5.56
CA CYS A 385 -25.39 -17.99 -6.41
C CYS A 385 -24.94 -19.25 -5.66
N GLY A 386 -23.89 -19.17 -4.84
CA GLY A 386 -23.38 -20.31 -4.07
C GLY A 386 -24.41 -20.85 -3.08
N ALA A 387 -25.08 -19.96 -2.34
CA ALA A 387 -26.17 -20.33 -1.44
C ALA A 387 -27.36 -20.99 -2.17
N LEU A 388 -27.78 -20.45 -3.33
CA LEU A 388 -28.88 -21.00 -4.13
C LEU A 388 -28.55 -22.39 -4.70
N LEU A 389 -27.35 -22.57 -5.26
CA LEU A 389 -26.92 -23.84 -5.85
C LEU A 389 -26.91 -24.96 -4.82
N VAL A 390 -26.36 -24.68 -3.63
CA VAL A 390 -26.33 -25.64 -2.54
C VAL A 390 -27.71 -25.90 -1.97
N SER A 391 -28.55 -24.88 -1.82
CA SER A 391 -29.92 -25.06 -1.30
C SER A 391 -30.75 -25.99 -2.20
N ARG A 392 -30.63 -25.83 -3.53
CA ARG A 392 -31.26 -26.76 -4.50
C ARG A 392 -30.65 -28.16 -4.46
N ALA A 393 -29.33 -28.27 -4.25
CA ALA A 393 -28.68 -29.57 -4.13
C ALA A 393 -29.08 -30.31 -2.83
N LEU A 394 -29.33 -29.57 -1.74
CA LEU A 394 -29.75 -30.12 -0.46
C LEU A 394 -31.12 -30.82 -0.53
N GLU A 395 -32.03 -30.37 -1.39
CA GLU A 395 -33.31 -31.06 -1.65
C GLU A 395 -33.12 -32.49 -2.18
N ARG A 396 -31.97 -32.77 -2.82
CA ARG A 396 -31.68 -34.05 -3.48
C ARG A 396 -30.71 -34.94 -2.70
N ILE A 397 -30.11 -34.45 -1.63
CA ILE A 397 -29.00 -35.12 -0.93
C ILE A 397 -29.42 -35.47 0.51
N GLN A 398 -29.41 -36.76 0.86
CA GLN A 398 -29.73 -37.22 2.22
C GLN A 398 -28.61 -36.91 3.25
N ASN A 399 -27.35 -36.92 2.81
CA ASN A 399 -26.17 -36.66 3.65
C ASN A 399 -25.36 -35.46 3.14
N SER A 400 -25.51 -34.32 3.82
CA SER A 400 -24.83 -33.05 3.47
C SER A 400 -23.38 -32.97 3.98
N PHE A 401 -22.95 -33.89 4.84
CA PHE A 401 -21.61 -33.89 5.43
C PHE A 401 -20.46 -34.01 4.42
N PRO A 402 -20.44 -34.97 3.46
CA PRO A 402 -19.35 -35.05 2.48
C PRO A 402 -19.28 -33.81 1.59
N LEU A 403 -20.43 -33.19 1.30
CA LEU A 403 -20.48 -31.94 0.53
C LEU A 403 -19.89 -30.78 1.34
N PHE A 404 -20.19 -30.70 2.64
CA PHE A 404 -19.59 -29.74 3.56
C PHE A 404 -18.05 -29.88 3.64
N LEU A 405 -17.56 -31.12 3.68
CA LEU A 405 -16.12 -31.37 3.71
C LEU A 405 -15.43 -30.99 2.39
N LYS A 406 -16.11 -31.21 1.25
CA LYS A 406 -15.63 -30.74 -0.06
C LYS A 406 -15.56 -29.22 -0.13
N THR A 407 -16.55 -28.49 0.43
CA THR A 407 -16.51 -27.03 0.45
C THR A 407 -15.34 -26.49 1.28
N GLU A 408 -15.01 -27.11 2.42
CA GLU A 408 -13.82 -26.76 3.21
C GLU A 408 -12.52 -26.91 2.39
N LEU A 409 -12.36 -28.02 1.67
CA LEU A 409 -11.20 -28.25 0.81
C LEU A 409 -11.15 -27.27 -0.37
N SER A 410 -12.29 -26.96 -0.99
CA SER A 410 -12.34 -25.98 -2.07
C SER A 410 -11.95 -24.57 -1.61
N ILE A 411 -12.38 -24.16 -0.42
CA ILE A 411 -11.99 -22.86 0.16
C ILE A 411 -10.49 -22.84 0.45
N MET A 412 -9.93 -23.93 0.99
CA MET A 412 -8.49 -24.06 1.22
C MET A 412 -7.69 -24.01 -0.08
N GLY A 413 -8.14 -24.71 -1.12
CA GLY A 413 -7.54 -24.68 -2.45
C GLY A 413 -7.57 -23.29 -3.07
N PHE A 414 -8.71 -22.60 -2.97
CA PHE A 414 -8.86 -21.23 -3.46
C PHE A 414 -7.97 -20.24 -2.69
N ALA A 415 -7.81 -20.41 -1.37
CA ALA A 415 -6.96 -19.55 -0.55
C ALA A 415 -5.49 -19.54 -1.01
N VAL A 416 -4.98 -20.66 -1.52
CA VAL A 416 -3.62 -20.75 -2.08
C VAL A 416 -3.60 -20.39 -3.56
N ALA A 417 -4.58 -20.85 -4.33
CA ALA A 417 -4.63 -20.65 -5.78
C ALA A 417 -4.85 -19.18 -6.17
N CYS A 418 -5.73 -18.46 -5.47
CA CYS A 418 -6.06 -17.07 -5.79
C CYS A 418 -4.81 -16.15 -5.77
N PRO A 419 -3.99 -16.13 -4.69
CA PRO A 419 -2.71 -15.45 -4.69
C PRO A 419 -1.78 -15.82 -5.85
N LEU A 420 -1.63 -17.12 -6.13
CA LEU A 420 -0.75 -17.60 -7.19
C LEU A 420 -1.22 -17.14 -8.58
N VAL A 421 -2.53 -17.16 -8.82
CA VAL A 421 -3.12 -16.64 -10.06
C VAL A 421 -2.85 -15.15 -10.20
N LEU A 422 -3.03 -14.37 -9.13
CA LEU A 422 -2.77 -12.93 -9.14
C LEU A 422 -1.28 -12.62 -9.42
N LEU A 423 -0.36 -13.37 -8.81
CA LEU A 423 1.07 -13.25 -9.06
C LEU A 423 1.44 -13.61 -10.50
N ALA A 424 0.94 -14.74 -11.00
CA ALA A 424 1.20 -15.20 -12.36
C ALA A 424 0.68 -14.21 -13.41
N VAL A 425 -0.52 -13.67 -13.16
CA VAL A 425 -1.15 -12.69 -14.04
C VAL A 425 -0.40 -11.36 -13.99
N HIS A 426 0.03 -10.89 -12.82
CA HIS A 426 0.84 -9.68 -12.71
C HIS A 426 2.15 -9.80 -13.50
N ALA A 427 2.89 -10.90 -13.32
CA ALA A 427 4.13 -11.16 -14.08
C ALA A 427 3.88 -11.25 -15.60
N PHE A 428 2.72 -11.75 -16.02
CA PHE A 428 2.34 -11.78 -17.42
C PHE A 428 1.94 -10.40 -17.96
N LEU A 429 1.24 -9.59 -17.16
CA LEU A 429 0.77 -8.25 -17.53
C LEU A 429 1.91 -7.26 -17.72
N GLU A 430 2.95 -7.32 -16.88
CA GLU A 430 4.18 -6.54 -17.08
C GLU A 430 4.80 -6.81 -18.47
N ARG A 431 4.52 -7.97 -19.07
CA ARG A 431 5.07 -8.38 -20.36
C ARG A 431 4.22 -8.02 -21.57
N VAL A 432 2.90 -7.91 -21.42
CA VAL A 432 1.96 -7.85 -22.57
C VAL A 432 1.14 -6.54 -22.64
N ASN A 433 1.27 -5.60 -21.69
CA ASN A 433 0.52 -4.33 -21.69
C ASN A 433 -1.02 -4.50 -21.84
N ALA A 434 -1.58 -5.65 -21.44
CA ALA A 434 -2.99 -5.98 -21.63
C ALA A 434 -3.85 -5.61 -20.42
N SER A 435 -4.15 -4.31 -20.25
CA SER A 435 -4.82 -3.76 -19.04
C SER A 435 -6.30 -4.12 -18.85
N LEU A 436 -7.01 -4.58 -19.90
CA LEU A 436 -8.46 -4.84 -19.84
C LEU A 436 -8.82 -6.27 -19.45
N LEU A 437 -8.06 -7.26 -19.90
CA LEU A 437 -8.33 -8.68 -19.62
C LEU A 437 -8.20 -8.99 -18.11
N SER A 438 -7.31 -8.26 -17.44
CA SER A 438 -7.01 -8.42 -16.03
C SER A 438 -8.13 -7.93 -15.11
N ARG A 439 -8.91 -6.90 -15.46
CA ARG A 439 -9.99 -6.40 -14.59
C ARG A 439 -11.13 -7.40 -14.43
N TRP A 440 -11.50 -8.07 -15.53
CA TRP A 440 -12.53 -9.13 -15.50
C TRP A 440 -12.09 -10.33 -14.66
N LEU A 441 -10.79 -10.64 -14.64
CA LEU A 441 -10.26 -11.68 -13.77
C LEU A 441 -10.50 -11.37 -12.28
N PHE A 442 -10.29 -10.13 -11.84
CA PHE A 442 -10.57 -9.75 -10.45
C PHE A 442 -12.05 -9.94 -10.08
N LEU A 443 -12.96 -9.56 -10.97
CA LEU A 443 -14.40 -9.77 -10.78
C LEU A 443 -14.75 -11.27 -10.75
N ALA A 444 -14.14 -12.07 -11.63
CA ALA A 444 -14.34 -13.51 -11.66
C ALA A 444 -13.81 -14.18 -10.38
N LEU A 445 -12.60 -13.81 -9.93
CA LEU A 445 -12.04 -14.31 -8.68
C LEU A 445 -12.92 -13.92 -7.48
N SER A 446 -13.39 -12.66 -7.44
CA SER A 446 -14.33 -12.18 -6.41
C SER A 446 -15.61 -13.00 -6.38
N PHE A 447 -16.22 -13.21 -7.55
CA PHE A 447 -17.42 -14.04 -7.69
C PHE A 447 -17.18 -15.48 -7.23
N THR A 448 -16.06 -16.09 -7.60
CA THR A 448 -15.72 -17.45 -7.16
C THR A 448 -15.47 -17.54 -5.66
N GLY A 449 -14.83 -16.54 -5.06
CA GLY A 449 -14.64 -16.45 -3.62
C GLY A 449 -15.98 -16.41 -2.89
N GLY A 450 -16.89 -15.52 -3.30
CA GLY A 450 -18.23 -15.42 -2.74
C GLY A 450 -19.04 -16.72 -2.88
N LEU A 451 -18.95 -17.37 -4.04
CA LEU A 451 -19.61 -18.65 -4.32
C LEU A 451 -19.14 -19.75 -3.35
N LEU A 452 -17.83 -19.88 -3.14
CA LEU A 452 -17.26 -20.92 -2.27
C LEU A 452 -17.60 -20.69 -0.80
N ILE A 453 -17.53 -19.44 -0.32
CA ILE A 453 -17.80 -19.06 1.07
C ILE A 453 -19.28 -19.28 1.42
N SER A 454 -20.18 -18.78 0.58
CA SER A 454 -21.63 -18.89 0.82
C SER A 454 -22.17 -20.32 0.71
N ALA A 455 -21.55 -21.17 -0.10
CA ALA A 455 -21.94 -22.58 -0.25
C ALA A 455 -21.93 -23.32 1.10
N GLN A 456 -21.11 -22.88 2.06
CA GLN A 456 -20.97 -23.52 3.35
C GLN A 456 -22.14 -23.25 4.32
N PHE A 457 -22.79 -22.08 4.21
CA PHE A 457 -23.83 -21.66 5.17
C PHE A 457 -25.10 -22.54 5.12
N PRO A 458 -25.70 -22.85 3.95
CA PRO A 458 -26.86 -23.76 3.89
C PRO A 458 -26.52 -25.18 4.36
N LEU A 459 -25.29 -25.66 4.08
CA LEU A 459 -24.83 -26.98 4.53
C LEU A 459 -24.70 -27.02 6.05
N ALA A 460 -24.13 -25.97 6.66
CA ALA A 460 -24.03 -25.82 8.11
C ALA A 460 -25.42 -25.84 8.77
N ASN A 461 -26.36 -25.08 8.21
CA ASN A 461 -27.73 -25.03 8.72
C ASN A 461 -28.41 -26.41 8.66
N HIS A 462 -28.29 -27.13 7.54
CA HIS A 462 -28.86 -28.47 7.40
C HIS A 462 -28.25 -29.48 8.40
N LEU A 463 -26.95 -29.39 8.69
CA LEU A 463 -26.29 -30.25 9.67
C LEU A 463 -26.74 -29.98 11.11
N LEU A 464 -26.96 -28.70 11.48
CA LEU A 464 -27.37 -28.31 12.83
C LEU A 464 -28.87 -28.52 13.10
N LEU A 465 -29.73 -28.38 12.10
CA LEU A 465 -31.17 -28.61 12.24
C LEU A 465 -31.50 -30.08 12.57
N LYS A 466 -30.62 -31.03 12.21
CA LYS A 466 -30.74 -32.44 12.64
C LYS A 466 -30.52 -32.62 14.16
N GLU A 467 -29.78 -31.74 14.82
CA GLU A 467 -29.55 -31.76 16.28
C GLU A 467 -30.60 -30.91 17.04
N ARG A 468 -31.86 -31.37 17.14
CA ARG A 468 -32.92 -30.93 18.10
C ARG A 468 -32.96 -29.43 18.48
N GLY A 469 -32.72 -28.51 17.54
CA GLY A 469 -32.76 -27.06 17.75
C GLY A 469 -33.78 -26.40 16.84
N GLY A 470 -34.56 -25.45 17.35
CA GLY A 470 -35.47 -24.65 16.53
C GLY A 470 -34.73 -23.91 15.42
N PHE A 471 -35.43 -23.65 14.30
CA PHE A 471 -34.84 -23.03 13.10
C PHE A 471 -34.22 -21.65 13.38
N THR A 472 -34.95 -20.78 14.06
CA THR A 472 -34.55 -19.40 14.37
C THR A 472 -33.27 -19.29 15.21
N PRO A 473 -33.11 -19.97 16.36
CA PRO A 473 -31.90 -19.86 17.17
C PRO A 473 -30.66 -20.46 16.49
N THR A 474 -30.83 -21.50 15.65
CA THR A 474 -29.73 -22.11 14.90
C THR A 474 -29.21 -21.19 13.80
N ALA A 475 -30.11 -20.61 13.01
CA ALA A 475 -29.75 -19.64 11.98
C ALA A 475 -29.11 -18.37 12.56
N GLY A 476 -29.64 -17.85 13.67
CA GLY A 476 -29.08 -16.68 14.35
C GLY A 476 -27.66 -16.91 14.88
N LEU A 477 -27.38 -18.10 15.44
CA LEU A 477 -26.05 -18.45 15.95
C LEU A 477 -25.02 -18.61 14.81
N LEU A 478 -25.42 -19.22 13.69
CA LEU A 478 -24.58 -19.35 12.50
C LEU A 478 -24.23 -17.97 11.92
N TYR A 479 -25.22 -17.09 11.80
CA TYR A 479 -25.02 -15.73 11.31
C TYR A 479 -24.08 -14.91 12.23
N ALA A 480 -24.27 -14.99 13.55
CA ALA A 480 -23.37 -14.34 14.50
C ALA A 480 -21.92 -14.87 14.41
N SER A 481 -21.77 -16.18 14.18
CA SER A 481 -20.46 -16.82 14.00
C SER A 481 -19.75 -16.33 12.73
N ASP A 482 -20.49 -16.20 11.64
CA ASP A 482 -19.97 -15.68 10.37
C ASP A 482 -19.53 -14.21 10.49
N LEU A 483 -20.37 -13.35 11.07
CA LEU A 483 -20.05 -11.94 11.31
C LEU A 483 -18.84 -11.76 12.24
N LEU A 484 -18.72 -12.58 13.29
CA LEU A 484 -17.55 -12.54 14.18
C LEU A 484 -16.27 -12.89 13.41
N GLY A 485 -16.32 -13.93 12.56
CA GLY A 485 -15.23 -14.31 11.69
C GLY A 485 -14.84 -13.18 10.72
N GLY A 486 -15.83 -12.59 10.06
CA GLY A 486 -15.63 -11.48 9.13
C GLY A 486 -15.03 -10.24 9.80
N TRP A 487 -15.51 -9.86 10.98
CA TRP A 487 -14.95 -8.74 11.75
C TRP A 487 -13.48 -8.98 12.13
N LEU A 488 -13.15 -10.18 12.63
CA LEU A 488 -11.76 -10.56 12.93
C LEU A 488 -10.89 -10.54 11.68
N GLY A 489 -11.39 -11.09 10.58
CA GLY A 489 -10.70 -11.11 9.29
C GLY A 489 -10.44 -9.70 8.75
N GLY A 490 -11.39 -8.77 8.94
CA GLY A 490 -11.26 -7.38 8.53
C GLY A 490 -10.12 -6.67 9.26
N VAL A 491 -10.12 -6.74 10.60
CA VAL A 491 -9.14 -6.06 11.44
C VAL A 491 -7.75 -6.69 11.31
N ILE A 492 -7.65 -8.02 11.48
CA ILE A 492 -6.38 -8.75 11.46
C ILE A 492 -5.81 -8.79 10.03
N GLY A 493 -6.67 -8.95 9.03
CA GLY A 493 -6.29 -8.99 7.62
C GLY A 493 -5.69 -7.70 7.12
N ALA A 494 -6.40 -6.59 7.29
CA ALA A 494 -6.00 -5.30 6.74
C ALA A 494 -4.78 -4.71 7.46
N VAL A 495 -4.69 -4.86 8.79
CA VAL A 495 -3.63 -4.22 9.58
C VAL A 495 -2.37 -5.08 9.69
N VAL A 496 -2.53 -6.41 9.77
CA VAL A 496 -1.42 -7.32 10.13
C VAL A 496 -1.05 -8.24 8.98
N LEU A 497 -1.98 -9.08 8.52
CA LEU A 497 -1.62 -10.17 7.60
C LEU A 497 -1.16 -9.63 6.24
N LEU A 498 -1.96 -8.78 5.58
CA LEU A 498 -1.63 -8.30 4.25
C LEU A 498 -0.37 -7.41 4.23
N PRO A 499 -0.19 -6.41 5.12
CA PRO A 499 1.01 -5.58 5.10
C PRO A 499 2.30 -6.31 5.47
N LEU A 500 2.27 -7.22 6.46
CA LEU A 500 3.48 -7.87 6.97
C LEU A 500 3.87 -9.16 6.23
N LEU A 501 2.88 -10.03 6.01
CA LEU A 501 3.08 -11.33 5.37
C LEU A 501 2.99 -11.20 3.86
N GLY A 502 2.20 -10.24 3.37
CA GLY A 502 1.92 -10.12 1.96
C GLY A 502 0.87 -11.10 1.49
N LEU A 503 0.69 -11.14 0.17
CA LEU A 503 -0.47 -11.76 -0.44
C LEU A 503 -0.47 -13.30 -0.35
N LEU A 504 0.66 -13.92 -0.66
CA LEU A 504 0.81 -15.38 -0.69
C LEU A 504 0.75 -16.00 0.70
N ASP A 505 1.52 -15.43 1.65
CA ASP A 505 1.58 -15.94 3.02
C ASP A 505 0.26 -15.73 3.78
N THR A 506 -0.51 -14.68 3.44
CA THR A 506 -1.88 -14.49 3.94
C THR A 506 -2.79 -15.62 3.43
N GLY A 507 -2.69 -15.98 2.14
CA GLY A 507 -3.42 -17.13 1.58
C GLY A 507 -3.07 -18.45 2.27
N ILE A 508 -1.79 -18.68 2.56
CA ILE A 508 -1.33 -19.85 3.32
C ILE A 508 -1.89 -19.82 4.75
N ALA A 509 -1.90 -18.67 5.42
CA ALA A 509 -2.46 -18.55 6.76
C ALA A 509 -3.96 -18.90 6.79
N VAL A 510 -4.73 -18.49 5.78
CA VAL A 510 -6.14 -18.88 5.63
C VAL A 510 -6.28 -20.39 5.39
N ALA A 511 -5.44 -20.96 4.54
CA ALA A 511 -5.45 -22.40 4.27
C ALA A 511 -5.16 -23.22 5.54
N LEU A 512 -4.19 -22.80 6.36
CA LEU A 512 -3.88 -23.44 7.64
C LEU A 512 -5.01 -23.28 8.66
N LEU A 513 -5.67 -22.12 8.70
CA LEU A 513 -6.84 -21.91 9.54
C LEU A 513 -7.98 -22.86 9.12
N LYS A 514 -8.26 -23.00 7.82
CA LYS A 514 -9.29 -23.93 7.33
C LYS A 514 -8.88 -25.40 7.50
N LEU A 515 -7.59 -25.72 7.50
CA LEU A 515 -7.10 -27.05 7.83
C LEU A 515 -7.47 -27.44 9.27
N SER A 516 -7.45 -26.46 10.19
CA SER A 516 -7.84 -26.70 11.57
C SER A 516 -9.33 -26.99 11.71
N SER A 517 -10.22 -26.24 11.05
CA SER A 517 -11.66 -26.47 11.11
C SER A 517 -11.99 -27.82 10.48
N PHE A 518 -11.36 -28.15 9.36
CA PHE A 518 -11.43 -29.46 8.72
C PHE A 518 -11.03 -30.59 9.68
N ALA A 519 -9.91 -30.45 10.40
CA ALA A 519 -9.44 -31.44 11.36
C ALA A 519 -10.41 -31.62 12.54
N VAL A 520 -10.96 -30.54 13.09
CA VAL A 520 -11.98 -30.59 14.15
C VAL A 520 -13.21 -31.37 13.69
N ILE A 521 -13.70 -31.08 12.49
CA ILE A 521 -14.91 -31.70 11.94
C ILE A 521 -14.70 -33.19 11.65
N MET A 522 -13.55 -33.55 11.08
CA MET A 522 -13.16 -34.94 10.84
C MET A 522 -13.04 -35.74 12.13
N TRP A 523 -12.50 -35.13 13.20
CA TRP A 523 -12.37 -35.79 14.49
C TRP A 523 -13.73 -36.04 15.16
N VAL A 524 -14.65 -35.08 15.08
CA VAL A 524 -16.02 -35.24 15.59
C VAL A 524 -16.76 -36.36 14.83
N ARG A 525 -16.50 -36.53 13.52
CA ARG A 525 -17.10 -37.61 12.70
C ARG A 525 -16.68 -39.00 13.12
N GLN A 526 -15.40 -39.23 13.46
CA GLN A 526 -14.92 -40.58 13.82
C GLN A 526 -15.51 -41.12 15.13
N ARG A 527 -16.24 -40.30 15.90
CA ARG A 527 -16.82 -40.64 17.20
C ARG A 527 -18.35 -40.51 17.25
N LEU A 528 -18.98 -40.28 16.10
CA LEU A 528 -20.43 -40.38 15.82
C LEU A 528 -20.66 -41.67 15.03
#